data_AF-C2FZ11-F1
#
_entry.id   AF-C2FZ11-F1
#
_cell.length_a   1.000
_cell.length_b   1.000
_cell.length_c   1.000
_cell.angle_alpha   90.00
_cell.angle_beta   90.00
_cell.angle_gamma   90.00
#
_symmetry.space_group_name_H-M   'P 1'
#
loop_
_entity.id
_entity.type
_entity.pdbx_description
1 polymer ?
#
loop_
_entity_poly.entity_id
_entity_poly.type
_entity_poly.pdbx_seq_one_letter_code
_entity_poly.pdbx_strand_id
1 'polypeptide(L)'
;MSALKFLERDGWLSLSEAVFIPARFKFEIDYQELYKFQISNAKYDGLIKAILRSYGGAFDFYIHINEYEFAKKLKISYGTVVEMLKNLQKQQVASYLPHTDAPQLQFLQNRVDYKNLYIDTQFIRERREVKEEQLKAIYAYLDTKNCRSISIREYFGEKAAAPCGECDLCLIRQHRSNQEQKIKAEVKILLIDDTLDLHSLVDRITIGDDTIRLKVIRELLDEGQVVVKDEQYTWLNAF
;
A
#
# COMPACT_ATOMS: atom_id res chain seq x y z
N MET A 1 -6.77 -5.19 -11.21
CA MET A 1 -5.46 -4.77 -11.74
C MET A 1 -4.40 -5.88 -11.78
N SER A 2 -4.46 -6.92 -10.94
CA SER A 2 -3.40 -7.96 -10.92
C SER A 2 -3.33 -8.87 -12.16
N ALA A 3 -4.47 -9.17 -12.80
CA ALA A 3 -4.51 -10.05 -13.98
C ALA A 3 -3.74 -9.49 -15.18
N LEU A 4 -3.85 -8.18 -15.42
CA LEU A 4 -3.12 -7.53 -16.53
C LEU A 4 -1.61 -7.59 -16.33
N LYS A 5 -1.11 -7.46 -15.09
CA LYS A 5 0.33 -7.59 -14.80
C LYS A 5 0.86 -9.00 -15.04
N PHE A 6 0.05 -10.04 -14.81
CA PHE A 6 0.44 -11.41 -15.15
C PHE A 6 0.50 -11.61 -16.67
N LEU A 7 -0.51 -11.12 -17.39
CA LEU A 7 -0.51 -11.17 -18.86
C LEU A 7 0.62 -10.34 -19.48
N GLU A 8 0.98 -9.23 -18.84
CA GLU A 8 2.13 -8.41 -19.24
C GLU A 8 3.45 -9.15 -19.04
N ARG A 9 3.63 -9.78 -17.88
CA ARG A 9 4.80 -10.62 -17.60
C ARG A 9 4.93 -11.78 -18.58
N ASP A 10 3.80 -12.41 -18.93
CA ASP A 10 3.74 -13.54 -19.85
C ASP A 10 3.81 -13.08 -21.33
N GLY A 11 3.95 -11.78 -21.60
CA GLY A 11 4.22 -11.22 -22.93
C GLY A 11 3.00 -11.11 -23.84
N TRP A 12 1.78 -11.16 -23.30
CA TRP A 12 0.54 -11.01 -24.08
C TRP A 12 0.21 -9.55 -24.38
N LEU A 13 0.46 -8.69 -23.41
CA LEU A 13 0.15 -7.28 -23.48
C LEU A 13 1.25 -6.44 -22.85
N SER A 14 1.24 -5.15 -23.13
CA SER A 14 2.02 -4.17 -22.40
C SER A 14 1.09 -3.05 -21.95
N LEU A 15 1.28 -2.60 -20.72
CA LEU A 15 0.66 -1.40 -20.19
C LEU A 15 1.67 -0.27 -20.26
N SER A 16 1.37 0.75 -21.06
CA SER A 16 2.10 1.99 -20.95
C SER A 16 1.73 2.68 -19.63
N GLU A 17 2.69 3.33 -19.01
CA GLU A 17 2.37 4.34 -18.01
C GLU A 17 1.63 5.52 -18.70
N ALA A 18 1.09 6.44 -17.90
CA ALA A 18 0.47 7.67 -18.39
C ALA A 18 1.53 8.54 -19.10
N VAL A 19 1.74 8.28 -20.39
CA VAL A 19 2.67 9.02 -21.26
C VAL A 19 1.85 9.90 -22.16
N PHE A 20 2.18 11.19 -22.19
CA PHE A 20 1.54 12.13 -23.09
C PHE A 20 1.82 11.75 -24.55
N ILE A 21 0.76 11.35 -25.26
CA ILE A 21 0.80 11.08 -26.69
C ILE A 21 0.17 12.28 -27.40
N PRO A 22 0.93 13.03 -28.22
CA PRO A 22 0.41 14.19 -28.93
C PRO A 22 -0.63 13.77 -29.97
N ALA A 23 -1.57 14.68 -30.26
CA ALA A 23 -2.60 14.47 -31.28
C ALA A 23 -1.95 14.26 -32.66
N ARG A 24 -2.56 13.38 -33.45
CA ARG A 24 -2.11 13.05 -34.80
C ARG A 24 -3.23 13.25 -35.80
N PHE A 25 -2.87 13.67 -37.01
CA PHE A 25 -3.81 13.93 -38.08
C PHE A 25 -3.25 13.48 -39.42
N LYS A 26 -4.10 12.96 -40.30
CA LYS A 26 -3.76 12.62 -41.69
C LYS A 26 -4.98 12.84 -42.59
N PHE A 27 -4.80 13.39 -43.78
CA PHE A 27 -5.85 13.38 -44.81
C PHE A 27 -5.94 11.99 -45.44
N GLU A 28 -7.16 11.47 -45.58
CA GLU A 28 -7.42 10.18 -46.23
C GLU A 28 -7.86 10.34 -47.69
N ILE A 29 -8.16 11.58 -48.10
CA ILE A 29 -8.56 11.94 -49.47
C ILE A 29 -7.44 12.70 -50.19
N ASP A 30 -7.52 12.78 -51.51
CA ASP A 30 -6.56 13.54 -52.31
C ASP A 30 -6.81 15.06 -52.29
N TYR A 31 -5.92 15.81 -52.93
CA TYR A 31 -6.00 17.27 -53.00
C TYR A 31 -7.24 17.77 -53.76
N GLN A 32 -7.68 17.06 -54.80
CA GLN A 32 -8.81 17.50 -55.63
C GLN A 32 -10.13 17.34 -54.87
N GLU A 33 -10.30 16.23 -54.18
CA GLU A 33 -11.45 15.96 -53.32
C GLU A 33 -11.47 16.89 -52.11
N LEU A 34 -10.32 17.15 -51.50
CA LEU A 34 -10.20 18.10 -50.39
C LEU A 34 -10.63 19.51 -50.83
N TYR A 35 -10.23 19.93 -52.03
CA TYR A 35 -10.64 21.22 -52.57
C TYR A 35 -12.16 21.32 -52.78
N LYS A 36 -12.79 20.27 -53.36
CA LYS A 36 -14.25 20.20 -53.50
C LYS A 36 -14.93 20.27 -52.13
N PHE A 37 -14.39 19.55 -51.16
CA PHE A 37 -14.89 19.55 -49.78
C PHE A 37 -14.83 20.95 -49.14
N GLN A 38 -13.74 21.69 -49.33
CA GLN A 38 -13.57 23.06 -48.83
C GLN A 38 -14.61 24.02 -49.42
N ILE A 39 -14.94 23.88 -50.71
CA ILE A 39 -15.97 24.70 -51.37
C ILE A 39 -17.35 24.38 -50.76
N SER A 40 -17.68 23.10 -50.61
CA SER A 40 -18.98 22.68 -50.07
C SER A 40 -19.13 22.96 -48.58
N ASN A 41 -18.02 23.04 -47.82
CA ASN A 41 -18.04 23.20 -46.38
C ASN A 41 -17.10 24.31 -45.90
N ALA A 42 -17.47 25.57 -46.20
CA ALA A 42 -16.68 26.76 -45.87
C ALA A 42 -16.24 26.87 -44.40
N LYS A 43 -16.99 26.26 -43.46
CA LYS A 43 -16.64 26.21 -42.02
C LYS A 43 -15.27 25.57 -41.77
N TYR A 44 -14.88 24.56 -42.55
CA TYR A 44 -13.62 23.81 -42.34
C TYR A 44 -12.44 24.41 -43.10
N ASP A 45 -12.68 25.31 -44.05
CA ASP A 45 -11.65 25.87 -44.93
C ASP A 45 -10.50 26.52 -44.14
N GLY A 46 -10.83 27.31 -43.11
CA GLY A 46 -9.84 27.94 -42.25
C GLY A 46 -8.94 26.92 -41.53
N LEU A 47 -9.52 25.85 -40.99
CA LEU A 47 -8.79 24.79 -40.29
C LEU A 47 -7.91 23.98 -41.26
N ILE A 48 -8.47 23.56 -42.40
CA ILE A 48 -7.75 22.79 -43.43
C ILE A 48 -6.54 23.58 -43.93
N LYS A 49 -6.71 24.86 -44.28
CA LYS A 49 -5.61 25.74 -44.69
C LYS A 49 -4.58 25.95 -43.58
N ALA A 50 -5.00 26.06 -42.33
CA ALA A 50 -4.09 26.20 -41.20
C ALA A 50 -3.23 24.95 -41.02
N ILE A 51 -3.81 23.75 -41.18
CA ILE A 51 -3.10 22.47 -41.13
C ILE A 51 -2.09 22.38 -42.28
N LEU A 52 -2.54 22.58 -43.52
CA LEU A 52 -1.70 22.50 -44.73
C LEU A 52 -0.53 23.50 -44.72
N ARG A 53 -0.71 24.69 -44.10
CA ARG A 53 0.36 25.68 -43.96
C ARG A 53 1.34 25.41 -42.83
N SER A 54 0.88 24.76 -41.75
CA SER A 54 1.71 24.53 -40.56
C SER A 54 2.51 23.23 -40.65
N TYR A 55 1.99 22.23 -41.38
CA TYR A 55 2.57 20.90 -41.45
C TYR A 55 2.51 20.37 -42.89
N GLY A 56 3.67 20.12 -43.48
CA GLY A 56 3.78 19.40 -44.75
C GLY A 56 3.61 17.89 -44.57
N GLY A 57 3.25 17.18 -45.65
CA GLY A 57 3.16 15.71 -45.64
C GLY A 57 1.91 15.13 -44.99
N ALA A 58 0.89 15.95 -44.71
CA ALA A 58 -0.36 15.53 -44.08
C ALA A 58 -1.19 14.53 -44.90
N PHE A 59 -0.91 14.38 -46.20
CA PHE A 59 -1.53 13.38 -47.08
C PHE A 59 -0.80 12.03 -47.03
N ASP A 60 0.51 12.05 -46.84
CA ASP A 60 1.34 10.84 -46.91
C ASP A 60 1.41 10.14 -45.54
N PHE A 61 1.59 10.91 -44.48
CA PHE A 61 1.85 10.40 -43.13
C PHE A 61 1.01 11.11 -42.06
N TYR A 62 0.88 10.45 -40.90
CA TYR A 62 0.34 11.09 -39.71
C TYR A 62 1.28 12.18 -39.22
N ILE A 63 0.78 13.42 -39.21
CA ILE A 63 1.48 14.58 -38.66
C ILE A 63 1.06 14.80 -37.21
N HIS A 64 2.00 15.23 -36.37
CA HIS A 64 1.68 15.69 -35.03
C HIS A 64 1.07 17.08 -35.09
N ILE A 65 -0.08 17.25 -34.45
CA ILE A 65 -0.79 18.53 -34.41
C ILE A 65 -1.02 18.98 -32.97
N ASN A 66 -1.10 20.29 -32.79
CA ASN A 66 -1.50 20.92 -31.54
C ASN A 66 -2.79 21.73 -31.76
N GLU A 67 -3.90 21.22 -31.23
CA GLU A 67 -5.22 21.80 -31.43
C GLU A 67 -5.34 23.19 -30.77
N TYR A 68 -4.56 23.47 -29.72
CA TYR A 68 -4.50 24.80 -29.10
C TYR A 68 -3.87 25.84 -30.01
N GLU A 69 -2.90 25.47 -30.84
CA GLU A 69 -2.31 26.41 -31.81
C GLU A 69 -3.33 26.80 -32.87
N PHE A 70 -4.13 25.85 -33.34
CA PHE A 70 -5.21 26.14 -34.29
C PHE A 70 -6.31 26.98 -33.66
N ALA A 71 -6.70 26.70 -32.40
CA ALA A 71 -7.65 27.50 -31.66
C ALA A 71 -7.21 28.98 -31.58
N LYS A 72 -5.93 29.23 -31.25
CA LYS A 72 -5.35 30.58 -31.22
C LYS A 72 -5.31 31.25 -32.59
N LYS A 73 -4.82 30.54 -33.62
CA LYS A 73 -4.70 31.08 -34.99
C LYS A 73 -6.06 31.43 -35.60
N LEU A 74 -7.07 30.59 -35.36
CA LEU A 74 -8.42 30.74 -35.91
C LEU A 74 -9.35 31.58 -35.02
N LYS A 75 -8.90 31.96 -33.82
CA LYS A 75 -9.70 32.69 -32.81
C LYS A 75 -11.02 31.97 -32.46
N ILE A 76 -10.96 30.65 -32.33
CA ILE A 76 -12.09 29.81 -31.91
C ILE A 76 -11.70 28.99 -30.68
N SER A 77 -12.69 28.44 -29.97
CA SER A 77 -12.41 27.63 -28.78
C SER A 77 -11.75 26.29 -29.14
N TYR A 78 -10.97 25.75 -28.20
CA TYR A 78 -10.36 24.42 -28.32
C TYR A 78 -11.40 23.33 -28.63
N GLY A 79 -12.54 23.34 -27.93
CA GLY A 79 -13.63 22.38 -28.14
C GLY A 79 -14.15 22.39 -29.58
N THR A 80 -14.32 23.58 -30.19
CA THR A 80 -14.77 23.70 -31.57
C THR A 80 -13.77 23.11 -32.57
N VAL A 81 -12.45 23.30 -32.34
CA VAL A 81 -11.41 22.68 -33.19
C VAL A 81 -11.50 21.16 -33.12
N VAL A 82 -11.58 20.60 -31.91
CA VAL A 82 -11.68 19.15 -31.72
C VAL A 82 -12.95 18.57 -32.36
N GLU A 83 -14.09 19.25 -32.22
CA GLU A 83 -15.32 18.84 -32.89
C GLU A 83 -15.19 18.89 -34.42
N MET A 84 -14.56 19.92 -34.95
CA MET A 84 -14.31 20.03 -36.39
C MET A 84 -13.43 18.88 -36.90
N LEU A 85 -12.35 18.55 -36.19
CA LEU A 85 -11.47 17.42 -36.53
C LEU A 85 -12.21 16.08 -36.46
N LYS A 86 -12.99 15.85 -35.39
CA LYS A 86 -13.85 14.65 -35.27
C LYS A 86 -14.88 14.55 -36.39
N ASN A 87 -15.44 15.68 -36.84
CA ASN A 87 -16.41 15.68 -37.94
C ASN A 87 -15.75 15.37 -39.29
N LEU A 88 -14.54 15.88 -39.55
CA LEU A 88 -13.76 15.49 -40.73
C LEU A 88 -13.52 13.96 -40.75
N GLN A 89 -13.24 13.38 -39.59
CA GLN A 89 -13.11 11.92 -39.46
C GLN A 89 -14.43 11.17 -39.68
N LYS A 90 -15.54 11.63 -39.11
CA LYS A 90 -16.86 11.04 -39.35
C LYS A 90 -17.24 11.04 -40.84
N GLN A 91 -16.81 12.07 -41.56
CA GLN A 91 -17.04 12.23 -43.00
C GLN A 91 -15.99 11.53 -43.86
N GLN A 92 -15.07 10.77 -43.25
CA GLN A 92 -14.00 10.03 -43.92
C GLN A 92 -13.03 10.90 -44.75
N VAL A 93 -12.97 12.21 -44.46
CA VAL A 93 -12.06 13.16 -45.12
C VAL A 93 -10.65 13.04 -44.54
N ALA A 94 -10.54 12.74 -43.26
CA ALA A 94 -9.28 12.68 -42.54
C ALA A 94 -9.33 11.66 -41.40
N SER A 95 -8.17 11.17 -40.97
CA SER A 95 -8.03 10.41 -39.73
C SER A 95 -7.47 11.32 -38.64
N TYR A 96 -8.18 11.40 -37.53
CA TYR A 96 -7.80 12.20 -36.37
C TYR A 96 -7.65 11.30 -35.13
N LEU A 97 -6.46 11.28 -34.55
CA LEU A 97 -6.20 10.65 -33.27
C LEU A 97 -6.00 11.75 -32.23
N PRO A 98 -6.93 11.92 -31.28
CA PRO A 98 -6.81 12.94 -30.24
C PRO A 98 -5.59 12.64 -29.36
N HIS A 99 -5.04 13.70 -28.76
CA HIS A 99 -4.01 13.50 -27.74
C HIS A 99 -4.58 12.71 -26.56
N THR A 100 -3.72 11.92 -25.92
CA THR A 100 -4.10 11.18 -24.73
C THR A 100 -2.90 11.00 -23.84
N ASP A 101 -3.15 11.18 -22.55
CA ASP A 101 -2.24 10.98 -21.44
C ASP A 101 -2.74 9.80 -20.58
N ALA A 102 -3.80 9.12 -21.03
CA ALA A 102 -4.28 7.89 -20.43
C ALA A 102 -3.32 6.72 -20.72
N PRO A 103 -3.12 5.82 -19.75
CA PRO A 103 -2.34 4.61 -19.96
C PRO A 103 -2.97 3.75 -21.07
N GLN A 104 -2.13 3.23 -21.96
CA GLN A 104 -2.56 2.41 -23.09
C GLN A 104 -2.28 0.95 -22.82
N LEU A 105 -3.19 0.09 -23.28
CA LEU A 105 -3.00 -1.35 -23.33
C LEU A 105 -2.67 -1.73 -24.77
N GLN A 106 -1.46 -2.22 -24.99
CA GLN A 106 -1.01 -2.72 -26.28
C GLN A 106 -1.02 -4.24 -26.27
N PHE A 107 -1.62 -4.86 -27.28
CA PHE A 107 -1.49 -6.30 -27.50
C PHE A 107 -0.17 -6.57 -28.24
N LEU A 108 0.68 -7.40 -27.64
CA LEU A 108 1.99 -7.75 -28.23
C LEU A 108 1.90 -8.94 -29.18
N GLN A 109 0.82 -9.70 -29.09
CA GLN A 109 0.58 -10.91 -29.87
C GLN A 109 -0.73 -10.81 -30.63
N ASN A 110 -0.81 -11.56 -31.73
CA ASN A 110 -2.06 -11.74 -32.47
C ASN A 110 -3.12 -12.39 -31.58
N ARG A 111 -4.39 -12.17 -31.93
CA ARG A 111 -5.50 -12.84 -31.25
C ARG A 111 -5.37 -14.35 -31.40
N VAL A 112 -5.31 -15.05 -30.28
CA VAL A 112 -5.28 -16.52 -30.22
C VAL A 112 -6.61 -17.08 -29.73
N ASP A 113 -6.88 -18.35 -30.02
CA ASP A 113 -7.95 -19.12 -29.37
C ASP A 113 -7.62 -19.30 -27.87
N TYR A 114 -8.64 -19.41 -27.02
CA TYR A 114 -8.47 -19.57 -25.58
C TYR A 114 -7.62 -20.79 -25.21
N LYS A 115 -7.64 -21.85 -26.02
CA LYS A 115 -6.82 -23.06 -25.80
C LYS A 115 -5.32 -22.82 -25.97
N ASN A 116 -4.96 -21.78 -26.71
CA ASN A 116 -3.59 -21.41 -27.01
C ASN A 116 -3.11 -20.22 -26.16
N LEU A 117 -3.93 -19.74 -25.22
CA LEU A 117 -3.55 -18.72 -24.26
C LEU A 117 -2.71 -19.36 -23.15
N TYR A 118 -1.39 -19.28 -23.29
CA TYR A 118 -0.47 -19.69 -22.24
C TYR A 118 -0.50 -18.70 -21.07
N ILE A 119 -0.74 -19.19 -19.86
CA ILE A 119 -0.61 -18.44 -18.61
C ILE A 119 0.26 -19.27 -17.68
N ASP A 120 1.29 -18.66 -17.10
CA ASP A 120 2.17 -19.35 -16.15
C ASP A 120 1.45 -19.56 -14.80
N THR A 121 0.65 -20.62 -14.74
CA THR A 121 -0.11 -20.98 -13.55
C THR A 121 0.77 -21.42 -12.39
N GLN A 122 1.98 -21.91 -12.65
CA GLN A 122 2.94 -22.29 -11.61
C GLN A 122 3.39 -21.04 -10.86
N PHE A 123 3.83 -20.00 -11.58
CA PHE A 123 4.20 -18.73 -10.97
C PHE A 123 3.05 -18.10 -10.17
N ILE A 124 1.81 -18.17 -10.69
CA ILE A 124 0.64 -17.65 -9.96
C ILE A 124 0.44 -18.40 -8.64
N ARG A 125 0.67 -19.72 -8.60
CA ARG A 125 0.61 -20.52 -7.36
C ARG A 125 1.73 -20.13 -6.38
N GLU A 126 2.97 -20.02 -6.83
CA GLU A 126 4.09 -19.58 -5.99
C GLU A 126 3.83 -18.20 -5.37
N ARG A 127 3.28 -17.26 -6.17
CA ARG A 127 2.89 -15.92 -5.66
C ARG A 127 1.75 -15.98 -4.65
N ARG A 128 0.83 -16.93 -4.79
CA ARG A 128 -0.23 -17.18 -3.81
C ARG A 128 0.35 -17.72 -2.50
N GLU A 129 1.27 -18.68 -2.55
CA GLU A 129 1.92 -19.24 -1.36
C GLU A 129 2.64 -18.17 -0.55
N VAL A 130 3.44 -17.31 -1.20
CA VAL A 130 4.10 -16.16 -0.55
C VAL A 130 3.07 -15.23 0.12
N LYS A 131 1.91 -15.01 -0.50
CA LYS A 131 0.85 -14.18 0.09
C LYS A 131 0.18 -14.84 1.28
N GLU A 132 -0.01 -16.16 1.24
CA GLU A 132 -0.51 -16.92 2.38
C GLU A 132 0.47 -16.90 3.55
N GLU A 133 1.78 -17.00 3.30
CA GLU A 133 2.82 -16.85 4.32
C GLU A 133 2.82 -15.46 4.96
N GLN A 134 2.70 -14.40 4.15
CA GLN A 134 2.58 -13.02 4.64
C GLN A 134 1.36 -12.85 5.56
N LEU A 135 0.22 -13.45 5.21
CA LEU A 135 -0.98 -13.41 6.05
C LEU A 135 -0.77 -14.16 7.37
N LYS A 136 -0.15 -15.36 7.32
CA LYS A 136 0.19 -16.13 8.53
C LYS A 136 1.10 -15.32 9.47
N ALA A 137 2.08 -14.59 8.93
CA ALA A 137 2.95 -13.73 9.71
C ALA A 137 2.19 -12.58 10.39
N ILE A 138 1.19 -11.99 9.72
CA ILE A 138 0.32 -10.97 10.32
C ILE A 138 -0.48 -11.55 11.49
N TYR A 139 -1.09 -12.73 11.33
CA TYR A 139 -1.80 -13.40 12.44
C TYR A 139 -0.87 -13.69 13.62
N ALA A 140 0.33 -14.23 13.34
CA ALA A 140 1.33 -14.47 14.37
C ALA A 140 1.75 -13.18 15.11
N TYR A 141 1.83 -12.05 14.40
CA TYR A 141 2.09 -10.75 15.01
C TYR A 141 0.93 -10.26 15.90
N LEU A 142 -0.32 -10.50 15.52
CA LEU A 142 -1.48 -10.13 16.33
C LEU A 142 -1.55 -10.95 17.63
N ASP A 143 -1.21 -12.24 17.54
CA ASP A 143 -1.24 -13.19 18.68
C ASP A 143 0.06 -13.18 19.51
N THR A 144 1.05 -12.37 19.14
CA THR A 144 2.34 -12.36 19.85
C THR A 144 2.16 -11.96 21.30
N LYS A 145 2.78 -12.74 22.19
CA LYS A 145 2.91 -12.39 23.61
C LYS A 145 4.24 -11.69 23.88
N ASN A 146 5.15 -11.61 22.91
CA ASN A 146 6.45 -10.97 23.07
C ASN A 146 6.41 -9.49 22.66
N CYS A 147 7.50 -8.75 22.83
CA CYS A 147 7.59 -7.37 22.35
C CYS A 147 7.21 -7.29 20.85
N ARG A 148 6.31 -6.37 20.51
CA ARG A 148 5.83 -6.17 19.15
C ARG A 148 6.97 -5.82 18.19
N SER A 149 7.88 -4.95 18.61
CA SER A 149 9.03 -4.55 17.80
C SER A 149 9.98 -5.70 17.51
N ILE A 150 10.20 -6.62 18.46
CA ILE A 150 10.99 -7.84 18.21
C ILE A 150 10.31 -8.68 17.13
N SER A 151 8.99 -8.91 17.25
CA SER A 151 8.22 -9.71 16.29
C SER A 151 8.30 -9.14 14.86
N ILE A 152 8.27 -7.81 14.71
CA ILE A 152 8.42 -7.13 13.41
C ILE A 152 9.85 -7.30 12.87
N ARG A 153 10.86 -7.10 13.71
CA ARG A 153 12.28 -7.21 13.32
C ARG A 153 12.63 -8.63 12.87
N GLU A 154 12.13 -9.64 13.58
CA GLU A 154 12.29 -11.04 13.20
C GLU A 154 11.67 -11.35 11.83
N TYR A 155 10.48 -10.79 11.54
CA TYR A 155 9.85 -10.92 10.22
C TYR A 155 10.73 -10.34 9.08
N PHE A 156 11.46 -9.26 9.35
CA PHE A 156 12.43 -8.68 8.40
C PHE A 156 13.83 -9.33 8.46
N GLY A 157 13.99 -10.43 9.21
CA GLY A 157 15.23 -11.22 9.25
C GLY A 157 16.28 -10.72 10.24
N GLU A 158 15.96 -9.75 11.10
CA GLU A 158 16.86 -9.26 12.13
C GLU A 158 16.87 -10.19 13.35
N LYS A 159 18.06 -10.56 13.82
CA LYS A 159 18.25 -11.46 14.98
C LYS A 159 18.64 -10.66 16.23
N ALA A 160 18.26 -11.17 17.40
CA ALA A 160 18.66 -10.66 18.72
C ALA A 160 18.26 -9.20 19.01
N ALA A 161 16.95 -8.92 18.97
CA ALA A 161 16.42 -7.64 19.39
C ALA A 161 16.12 -7.63 20.90
N ALA A 162 16.64 -6.63 21.61
CA ALA A 162 16.21 -6.35 22.98
C ALA A 162 14.73 -5.87 22.99
N PRO A 163 13.99 -6.07 24.10
CA PRO A 163 12.66 -5.49 24.26
C PRO A 163 12.68 -3.98 24.03
N CYS A 164 11.71 -3.45 23.29
CA CYS A 164 11.71 -2.03 22.93
C CYS A 164 11.38 -1.08 24.09
N GLY A 165 10.76 -1.56 25.17
CA GLY A 165 10.35 -0.74 26.31
C GLY A 165 9.09 0.10 26.08
N GLU A 166 8.68 0.33 24.83
CA GLU A 166 7.62 1.30 24.50
C GLU A 166 6.31 0.67 24.00
N CYS A 167 6.30 -0.60 23.57
CA CYS A 167 5.06 -1.25 23.12
C CYS A 167 4.16 -1.64 24.30
N ASP A 168 2.86 -1.78 24.04
CA ASP A 168 1.84 -2.26 25.00
C ASP A 168 2.31 -3.45 25.86
N LEU A 169 2.85 -4.49 25.23
CA LEU A 169 3.34 -5.69 25.93
C LEU A 169 4.58 -5.42 26.80
N CYS A 170 5.44 -4.47 26.44
CA CYS A 170 6.57 -4.05 27.27
C CYS A 170 6.10 -3.20 28.45
N LEU A 171 5.18 -2.26 28.20
CA LEU A 171 4.62 -1.38 29.23
C LEU A 171 3.86 -2.16 30.29
N ILE A 172 3.07 -3.17 29.89
CA ILE A 172 2.37 -4.08 30.82
C ILE A 172 3.37 -4.82 31.71
N ARG A 173 4.46 -5.36 31.12
CA ARG A 173 5.51 -6.04 31.89
C ARG A 173 6.22 -5.12 32.86
N GLN A 174 6.55 -3.91 32.41
CA GLN A 174 7.22 -2.91 33.24
C GLN A 174 6.33 -2.48 34.42
N HIS A 175 5.04 -2.25 34.17
CA HIS A 175 4.08 -1.92 35.23
C HIS A 175 3.97 -3.05 36.24
N ARG A 176 3.82 -4.31 35.77
CA ARG A 176 3.77 -5.49 36.64
C ARG A 176 5.04 -5.64 37.48
N SER A 177 6.22 -5.52 36.85
CA SER A 177 7.50 -5.60 37.56
C SER A 177 7.64 -4.51 38.62
N ASN A 178 7.18 -3.28 38.35
CA ASN A 178 7.20 -2.19 39.32
C ASN A 178 6.23 -2.46 40.49
N GLN A 179 5.05 -3.00 40.22
CA GLN A 179 4.13 -3.43 41.28
C GLN A 179 4.75 -4.53 42.15
N GLU A 180 5.32 -5.57 41.54
CA GLU A 180 5.98 -6.67 42.26
C GLU A 180 7.12 -6.13 43.16
N GLN A 181 7.95 -5.21 42.66
CA GLN A 181 9.01 -4.58 43.46
C GLN A 181 8.47 -3.74 44.63
N LYS A 182 7.43 -2.94 44.42
CA LYS A 182 6.82 -2.15 45.49
C LYS A 182 6.16 -3.02 46.55
N ILE A 183 5.49 -4.11 46.14
CA ILE A 183 4.92 -5.10 47.07
C ILE A 183 6.04 -5.76 47.89
N LYS A 184 7.15 -6.17 47.25
CA LYS A 184 8.31 -6.72 47.99
C LYS A 184 8.83 -5.73 49.04
N ALA A 185 8.89 -4.44 48.70
CA ALA A 185 9.30 -3.39 49.65
C ALA A 185 8.30 -3.19 50.81
N GLU A 186 6.99 -3.17 50.54
CA GLU A 186 5.95 -3.06 51.58
C GLU A 186 5.96 -4.28 52.51
N VAL A 187 6.02 -5.49 51.95
CA VAL A 187 6.12 -6.75 52.72
C VAL A 187 7.33 -6.71 53.65
N LYS A 188 8.48 -6.26 53.14
CA LYS A 188 9.68 -6.11 53.95
C LYS A 188 9.48 -5.13 55.11
N ILE A 189 8.91 -3.95 54.87
CA ILE A 189 8.66 -2.96 55.92
C ILE A 189 7.69 -3.52 56.98
N LEU A 190 6.58 -4.15 56.56
CA LEU A 190 5.56 -4.67 57.46
C LEU A 190 6.08 -5.81 58.35
N LEU A 191 6.94 -6.68 57.80
CA LEU A 191 7.44 -7.87 58.50
C LEU A 191 8.77 -7.65 59.24
N ILE A 192 9.36 -6.45 59.15
CA ILE A 192 10.51 -6.05 59.99
C ILE A 192 10.07 -5.71 61.41
N ASP A 193 8.93 -5.01 61.55
CA ASP A 193 8.46 -4.49 62.84
C ASP A 193 7.44 -5.40 63.54
N ASP A 194 6.70 -6.24 62.80
CA ASP A 194 5.58 -7.03 63.32
C ASP A 194 5.46 -8.39 62.60
N THR A 195 4.88 -9.39 63.27
CA THR A 195 4.64 -10.73 62.71
C THR A 195 3.17 -10.87 62.35
N LEU A 196 2.86 -11.07 61.07
CA LEU A 196 1.49 -10.98 60.56
C LEU A 196 1.01 -12.32 59.99
N ASP A 197 -0.26 -12.65 60.15
CA ASP A 197 -0.88 -13.75 59.41
C ASP A 197 -1.10 -13.35 57.95
N LEU A 198 -1.33 -14.33 57.08
CA LEU A 198 -1.44 -14.09 55.63
C LEU A 198 -2.56 -13.10 55.28
N HIS A 199 -3.70 -13.17 55.97
CA HIS A 199 -4.84 -12.31 55.67
C HIS A 199 -4.51 -10.86 56.04
N SER A 200 -4.01 -10.63 57.26
CA SER A 200 -3.59 -9.30 57.69
C SER A 200 -2.46 -8.72 56.83
N LEU A 201 -1.54 -9.56 56.36
CA LEU A 201 -0.45 -9.14 55.48
C LEU A 201 -0.97 -8.68 54.11
N VAL A 202 -1.89 -9.44 53.49
CA VAL A 202 -2.48 -9.10 52.19
C VAL A 202 -3.38 -7.86 52.27
N ASP A 203 -4.11 -7.68 53.38
CA ASP A 203 -4.97 -6.51 53.62
C ASP A 203 -4.18 -5.21 53.83
N ARG A 204 -3.01 -5.28 54.49
CA ARG A 204 -2.17 -4.11 54.73
C ARG A 204 -1.41 -3.64 53.49
N ILE A 205 -1.20 -4.51 52.50
CA ILE A 205 -0.55 -4.15 51.23
C ILE A 205 -1.54 -3.37 50.38
N THR A 206 -1.17 -2.15 49.99
CA THR A 206 -2.09 -1.26 49.25
C THR A 206 -1.97 -1.38 47.73
N ILE A 207 -0.91 -2.03 47.25
CA ILE A 207 -0.52 -2.09 45.84
C ILE A 207 -0.85 -3.45 45.22
N GLY A 208 -1.33 -3.43 43.97
CA GLY A 208 -1.66 -4.65 43.22
C GLY A 208 -2.99 -5.26 43.66
N ASP A 209 -3.41 -6.31 42.95
CA ASP A 209 -4.54 -7.16 43.33
C ASP A 209 -4.06 -8.37 44.16
N ASP A 210 -4.98 -9.09 44.78
CA ASP A 210 -4.66 -10.25 45.62
C ASP A 210 -3.85 -11.32 44.86
N THR A 211 -4.07 -11.45 43.55
CA THR A 211 -3.35 -12.42 42.73
C THR A 211 -1.85 -12.10 42.63
N ILE A 212 -1.49 -10.83 42.39
CA ILE A 212 -0.09 -10.39 42.35
C ILE A 212 0.50 -10.38 43.77
N ARG A 213 -0.25 -9.94 44.79
CA ARG A 213 0.22 -9.94 46.18
C ARG A 213 0.60 -11.33 46.66
N LEU A 214 -0.29 -12.32 46.47
CA LEU A 214 -0.04 -13.71 46.86
C LEU A 214 1.12 -14.32 46.06
N LYS A 215 1.25 -13.98 44.77
CA LYS A 215 2.38 -14.42 43.94
C LYS A 215 3.70 -13.92 44.52
N VAL A 216 3.79 -12.63 44.86
CA VAL A 216 5.00 -12.02 45.43
C VAL A 216 5.35 -12.61 46.80
N ILE A 217 4.36 -12.82 47.68
CA ILE A 217 4.59 -13.43 49.00
C ILE A 217 5.12 -14.86 48.83
N ARG A 218 4.56 -15.65 47.91
CA ARG A 218 5.09 -16.99 47.59
C ARG A 218 6.51 -16.95 47.07
N GLU A 219 6.83 -16.03 46.16
CA GLU A 219 8.21 -15.85 45.68
C GLU A 219 9.17 -15.52 46.83
N LEU A 220 8.77 -14.68 47.79
CA LEU A 220 9.59 -14.34 48.95
C LEU A 220 9.78 -15.50 49.94
N LEU A 221 8.77 -16.37 50.07
CA LEU A 221 8.88 -17.63 50.82
C LEU A 221 9.84 -18.60 50.13
N ASP A 222 9.72 -18.76 48.81
CA ASP A 222 10.56 -19.65 48.00
C ASP A 222 12.03 -19.16 47.98
N GLU A 223 12.24 -17.84 47.95
CA GLU A 223 13.55 -17.19 48.09
C GLU A 223 14.12 -17.28 49.52
N GLY A 224 13.33 -17.74 50.50
CA GLY A 224 13.73 -17.88 51.91
C GLY A 224 13.84 -16.56 52.69
N GLN A 225 13.37 -15.45 52.11
CA GLN A 225 13.40 -14.13 52.74
C GLN A 225 12.27 -13.94 53.76
N VAL A 226 11.16 -14.67 53.58
CA VAL A 226 10.04 -14.73 54.52
C VAL A 226 9.92 -16.16 55.03
N VAL A 227 9.65 -16.34 56.33
CA VAL A 227 9.44 -17.65 56.94
C VAL A 227 8.15 -17.64 57.74
N VAL A 228 7.43 -18.76 57.66
CA VAL A 228 6.21 -19.00 58.44
C VAL A 228 6.58 -19.73 59.74
N LYS A 229 6.22 -19.15 60.88
CA LYS A 229 6.30 -19.77 62.21
C LYS A 229 4.95 -19.58 62.90
N ASP A 230 4.35 -20.66 63.40
CA ASP A 230 3.06 -20.63 64.11
C ASP A 230 1.97 -19.85 63.34
N GLU A 231 1.84 -20.14 62.03
CA GLU A 231 0.91 -19.46 61.10
C GLU A 231 1.16 -17.95 60.88
N GLN A 232 2.24 -17.40 61.44
CA GLN A 232 2.66 -16.02 61.25
C GLN A 232 3.87 -15.92 60.33
N TYR A 233 3.85 -14.92 59.47
CA TYR A 233 4.91 -14.60 58.51
C TYR A 233 5.89 -13.65 59.18
N THR A 234 7.18 -13.94 59.03
CA THR A 234 8.27 -13.17 59.63
C THR A 234 9.35 -12.90 58.59
N TRP A 235 9.94 -11.70 58.60
CA TRP A 235 11.06 -11.39 57.71
C TRP A 235 12.34 -12.01 58.27
N LEU A 236 13.05 -12.79 57.46
CA LEU A 236 14.32 -13.38 57.85
C LEU A 236 15.44 -12.36 57.59
N ASN A 237 15.94 -11.73 58.65
CA ASN A 237 17.15 -10.90 58.56
C ASN A 237 18.34 -11.82 58.26
N ALA A 238 18.70 -11.94 56.98
CA ALA A 238 20.02 -12.41 56.60
C ALA A 238 21.05 -11.41 57.16
N PHE A 239 21.92 -11.89 58.04
CA PHE A 239 23.11 -11.18 58.51
C PHE A 239 24.02 -10.77 57.35
#